data_AF-A0AA39K9T9-F1
#
_entry.id   AF-A0AA39K9T9-F1
#
_cell.length_a   1.000
_cell.length_b   1.000
_cell.length_c   1.000
_cell.angle_alpha   90.00
_cell.angle_beta   90.00
_cell.angle_gamma   90.00
#
_symmetry.space_group_name_H-M   'P 1'
#
loop_
_entity.id
_entity.type
_entity.pdbx_description
1 polymer ?
#
loop_
_entity_poly.entity_id
_entity_poly.type
_entity_poly.pdbx_seq_one_letter_code
_entity_poly.pdbx_strand_id
1 'polypeptide(L)'
;MQSLPSTTTTLAPPTSPPRPLSAAGRFSTGDGKRQPRLKESSFTIKFGSRYHSFDNEKAPYPLCYDRHVLELESLDNRFVKHLRGGSVSFVNFGDEEPPPERSLDLGCGTGTWVLDAAKEWPKCEFVGFDLVNIQIPLKLLDPSIADRITWAHGNFLTTKLPFDDDEFDHVHIQSIARGVPENKWDVLFDEINRILRPGGCVEILEDDLVFPYLPRWFTAPLRARPRRSTSVHFPDGSQRRYPSPPDTPIQDMPSHDHALLESLYKSVFEHRFINMKPSALLPSYFATYFRHVTLGPVISFPMPPVPPLQPLPPQIVTTYTIEPGPDTLDPRASTVYPQSSEAAHVSSATPTPGARQTSLSFSSTISSGTGVTSSTPDSSTTVSTLFSMNGREKSDSISSTSSEQPKVEVAFLSSGSRPASSITTLNLNPAENQITAPPPPFIPYMLDTSSTETTAVASIPPSLFPEERLSSLSVRSLAMHLYRAYQSVLACREALWEELNDRLRNRKDELKPFGWEDEEDWEELQTRRKFEILIERYESDMQARVSLWCSLNNIGWPFPPREPLSKAELIEEERMREAMLEARKHAPAEDLQIPCRTIRALIGYKL
;
A
#
# COMPACT_ATOMS: atom_id res chain seq x y z
N MET A 1 -67.85 -61.00 -58.29
CA MET A 1 -68.27 -62.27 -57.63
C MET A 1 -67.26 -62.60 -56.55
N GLN A 2 -67.73 -62.72 -55.30
CA GLN A 2 -67.27 -63.60 -54.19
C GLN A 2 -65.80 -63.55 -53.74
N SER A 3 -65.40 -63.72 -52.47
CA SER A 3 -65.89 -63.38 -51.11
C SER A 3 -64.94 -64.09 -50.10
N LEU A 4 -64.37 -63.32 -49.15
CA LEU A 4 -63.89 -63.71 -47.78
C LEU A 4 -62.65 -64.64 -47.63
N PRO A 5 -61.93 -64.68 -46.46
CA PRO A 5 -62.32 -64.20 -45.11
C PRO A 5 -61.26 -63.46 -44.22
N SER A 6 -61.81 -62.74 -43.22
CA SER A 6 -61.38 -62.37 -41.82
C SER A 6 -59.91 -62.52 -41.34
N THR A 7 -59.34 -61.68 -40.45
CA THR A 7 -59.84 -61.31 -39.10
C THR A 7 -59.00 -60.16 -38.47
N THR A 8 -59.70 -59.16 -37.90
CA THR A 8 -59.45 -58.33 -36.68
C THR A 8 -58.06 -57.79 -36.30
N THR A 9 -57.94 -56.45 -36.15
CA THR A 9 -57.57 -55.76 -34.89
C THR A 9 -57.77 -54.23 -35.02
N THR A 10 -58.34 -53.64 -33.98
CA THR A 10 -58.82 -52.25 -33.79
C THR A 10 -57.74 -51.17 -33.94
N LEU A 11 -58.03 -50.10 -34.71
CA LEU A 11 -57.20 -48.90 -34.89
C LEU A 11 -57.75 -47.72 -34.07
N ALA A 12 -56.87 -47.05 -33.31
CA ALA A 12 -57.09 -45.74 -32.69
C ALA A 12 -56.32 -44.64 -33.47
N PRO A 13 -56.75 -43.36 -33.44
CA PRO A 13 -56.32 -42.31 -34.39
C PRO A 13 -54.94 -41.68 -34.07
N PRO A 14 -54.32 -40.94 -35.01
CA PRO A 14 -52.91 -40.57 -34.95
C PRO A 14 -52.64 -39.36 -34.04
N THR A 15 -51.56 -39.43 -33.24
CA THR A 15 -51.04 -38.32 -32.43
C THR A 15 -49.88 -37.60 -33.13
N SER A 16 -49.90 -36.27 -33.03
CA SER A 16 -48.99 -35.26 -33.58
C SER A 16 -47.57 -35.30 -32.96
N PRO A 17 -46.55 -34.71 -33.61
CA PRO A 17 -45.15 -34.84 -33.18
C PRO A 17 -44.81 -33.94 -31.97
N PRO A 18 -43.88 -34.35 -31.08
CA PRO A 18 -43.54 -33.56 -29.91
C PRO A 18 -42.51 -32.44 -30.20
N ARG A 19 -42.73 -31.29 -29.55
CA ARG A 19 -41.83 -30.12 -29.43
C ARG A 19 -40.67 -30.39 -28.45
N PRO A 20 -39.58 -29.60 -28.48
CA PRO A 20 -38.38 -29.84 -27.69
C PRO A 20 -38.56 -29.44 -26.21
N LEU A 21 -38.04 -30.27 -25.30
CA LEU A 21 -38.09 -30.08 -23.85
C LEU A 21 -36.85 -29.31 -23.36
N SER A 22 -37.10 -28.20 -22.68
CA SER A 22 -36.15 -27.54 -21.79
C SER A 22 -36.01 -28.37 -20.50
N ALA A 23 -34.79 -28.74 -20.15
CA ALA A 23 -34.50 -29.46 -18.91
C ALA A 23 -33.86 -28.53 -17.88
N ALA A 24 -34.73 -27.85 -17.10
CA ALA A 24 -34.38 -27.37 -15.76
C ALA A 24 -34.78 -28.48 -14.77
N GLY A 25 -33.82 -29.31 -14.37
CA GLY A 25 -34.02 -30.40 -13.40
C GLY A 25 -33.94 -29.89 -11.97
N ARG A 26 -35.09 -29.84 -11.28
CA ARG A 26 -35.19 -29.69 -9.82
C ARG A 26 -34.63 -30.94 -9.14
N PHE A 27 -33.66 -30.77 -8.24
CA PHE A 27 -33.20 -31.85 -7.36
C PHE A 27 -34.25 -32.13 -6.27
N SER A 28 -34.63 -33.41 -6.17
CA SER A 28 -35.52 -33.97 -5.16
C SER A 28 -34.75 -34.25 -3.87
N THR A 29 -35.41 -34.00 -2.74
CA THR A 29 -34.95 -34.18 -1.37
C THR A 29 -34.89 -35.65 -0.97
N GLY A 30 -33.76 -36.09 -0.39
CA GLY A 30 -33.72 -37.31 0.44
C GLY A 30 -32.42 -38.11 0.34
N ASP A 31 -31.33 -37.65 0.98
CA ASP A 31 -30.56 -38.47 1.91
C ASP A 31 -29.53 -37.62 2.68
N GLY A 32 -29.57 -37.73 4.01
CA GLY A 32 -28.94 -36.84 4.97
C GLY A 32 -27.43 -37.00 5.11
N LYS A 33 -26.65 -36.65 4.09
CA LYS A 33 -25.27 -36.19 4.28
C LYS A 33 -25.27 -34.67 4.29
N ARG A 34 -25.28 -34.08 5.50
CA ARG A 34 -24.92 -32.67 5.66
C ARG A 34 -23.55 -32.49 5.00
N GLN A 35 -23.49 -31.81 3.85
CA GLN A 35 -22.25 -31.18 3.42
C GLN A 35 -21.77 -30.36 4.63
N PRO A 36 -20.52 -30.54 5.10
CA PRO A 36 -20.02 -29.68 6.15
C PRO A 36 -20.13 -28.27 5.60
N ARG A 37 -20.96 -27.43 6.24
CA ARG A 37 -20.78 -25.99 6.11
C ARG A 37 -19.35 -25.75 6.53
N LEU A 38 -18.44 -25.57 5.56
CA LEU A 38 -17.11 -25.04 5.82
C LEU A 38 -17.36 -23.84 6.73
N LYS A 39 -16.83 -23.89 7.96
CA LYS A 39 -16.91 -22.77 8.90
C LYS A 39 -16.58 -21.53 8.09
N GLU A 40 -17.56 -20.64 7.91
CA GLU A 40 -17.33 -19.33 7.28
C GLU A 40 -16.03 -18.77 7.84
N SER A 41 -15.14 -18.33 6.95
CA SER A 41 -13.86 -17.72 7.27
C SER A 41 -14.02 -16.70 8.40
N SER A 42 -13.82 -17.13 9.64
CA SER A 42 -14.05 -16.27 10.79
C SER A 42 -12.90 -15.27 10.84
N PHE A 43 -13.22 -13.99 10.83
CA PHE A 43 -12.28 -12.93 11.11
C PHE A 43 -12.29 -12.62 12.60
N THR A 44 -11.14 -12.21 13.12
CA THR A 44 -10.99 -11.66 14.45
C THR A 44 -10.56 -10.21 14.32
N ILE A 45 -11.17 -9.32 15.09
CA ILE A 45 -10.77 -7.91 15.15
C ILE A 45 -9.75 -7.75 16.27
N LYS A 46 -8.56 -7.26 15.94
CA LYS A 46 -7.50 -6.92 16.89
C LYS A 46 -7.16 -5.45 16.70
N PHE A 47 -7.35 -4.66 17.75
CA PHE A 47 -7.10 -3.21 17.75
C PHE A 47 -7.73 -2.45 16.55
N GLY A 48 -8.96 -2.84 16.17
CA GLY A 48 -9.69 -2.22 15.05
C GLY A 48 -9.36 -2.77 13.65
N SER A 49 -8.28 -3.53 13.51
CA SER A 49 -7.89 -4.18 12.25
C SER A 49 -8.41 -5.61 12.16
N ARG A 50 -8.68 -6.06 10.94
CA ARG A 50 -9.24 -7.39 10.67
C ARG A 50 -8.14 -8.41 10.42
N TYR A 51 -8.18 -9.57 11.09
CA TYR A 51 -7.25 -10.69 10.89
C TYR A 51 -8.02 -11.99 10.70
N HIS A 52 -7.40 -13.01 10.11
CA HIS A 52 -7.99 -14.34 10.10
C HIS A 52 -8.01 -14.93 11.53
N SER A 53 -8.95 -15.84 11.80
CA SER A 53 -9.10 -16.48 13.12
C SER A 53 -8.26 -17.75 13.32
N PHE A 54 -7.54 -18.21 12.30
CA PHE A 54 -6.71 -19.41 12.40
C PHE A 54 -5.52 -19.21 13.36
N ASP A 55 -5.17 -20.27 14.07
CA ASP A 55 -3.95 -20.32 14.88
C ASP A 55 -2.70 -20.13 14.00
N ASN A 56 -1.68 -19.45 14.52
CA ASN A 56 -0.42 -19.19 13.81
C ASN A 56 0.25 -20.48 13.29
N GLU A 57 0.13 -21.59 14.01
CA GLU A 57 0.68 -22.89 13.58
C GLU A 57 0.00 -23.45 12.32
N LYS A 58 -1.28 -23.12 12.11
CA LYS A 58 -2.08 -23.59 10.97
C LYS A 58 -2.02 -22.63 9.80
N ALA A 59 -2.07 -21.33 10.08
CA ALA A 59 -1.95 -20.27 9.09
C ALA A 59 -1.06 -19.17 9.68
N PRO A 60 0.24 -19.17 9.35
CA PRO A 60 1.19 -18.21 9.89
C PRO A 60 1.18 -16.86 9.14
N TYR A 61 0.07 -16.47 8.51
CA TYR A 61 -0.02 -15.21 7.77
C TYR A 61 -0.20 -14.02 8.72
N PRO A 62 0.75 -13.07 8.82
CA PRO A 62 0.72 -12.06 9.89
C PRO A 62 0.01 -10.75 9.53
N LEU A 63 -0.39 -10.55 8.27
CA LEU A 63 -0.94 -9.27 7.80
C LEU A 63 -2.43 -9.14 8.10
N CYS A 64 -2.89 -7.91 8.31
CA CYS A 64 -4.31 -7.59 8.39
C CYS A 64 -4.98 -7.57 7.01
N TYR A 65 -6.30 -7.71 7.02
CA TYR A 65 -7.21 -7.63 5.87
C TYR A 65 -7.91 -6.27 5.81
N ASP A 66 -7.24 -5.22 6.24
CA ASP A 66 -7.78 -3.87 6.15
C ASP A 66 -7.82 -3.42 4.69
N ARG A 67 -8.80 -2.58 4.36
CA ARG A 67 -9.09 -2.18 2.98
C ARG A 67 -7.86 -1.66 2.23
N HIS A 68 -7.05 -0.81 2.86
CA HIS A 68 -5.87 -0.22 2.24
C HIS A 68 -4.78 -1.26 1.92
N VAL A 69 -4.68 -2.34 2.70
CA VAL A 69 -3.75 -3.45 2.44
C VAL A 69 -4.21 -4.24 1.22
N LEU A 70 -5.50 -4.56 1.13
CA LEU A 70 -6.08 -5.27 -0.01
C LEU A 70 -6.07 -4.45 -1.31
N GLU A 71 -6.22 -3.13 -1.21
CA GLU A 71 -6.10 -2.23 -2.36
C GLU A 71 -4.67 -2.18 -2.91
N LEU A 72 -3.65 -2.32 -2.05
CA LEU A 72 -2.25 -2.41 -2.49
C LEU A 72 -1.97 -3.65 -3.34
N GLU A 73 -2.54 -4.80 -2.99
CA GLU A 73 -2.43 -6.03 -3.80
C GLU A 73 -3.02 -5.81 -5.21
N SER A 74 -4.14 -5.10 -5.28
CA SER A 74 -4.77 -4.75 -6.57
C SER A 74 -3.91 -3.80 -7.41
N LEU A 75 -3.18 -2.88 -6.76
CA LEU A 75 -2.21 -2.02 -7.43
C LEU A 75 -0.99 -2.80 -7.91
N ASP A 76 -0.54 -3.81 -7.17
CA ASP A 76 0.54 -4.68 -7.61
C ASP A 76 0.17 -5.51 -8.84
N ASN A 77 -1.03 -6.08 -8.89
CA ASN A 77 -1.49 -6.80 -10.09
C ASN A 77 -1.44 -5.90 -11.33
N ARG A 78 -1.85 -4.64 -11.18
CA ARG A 78 -1.76 -3.65 -12.26
C ARG A 78 -0.32 -3.30 -12.63
N PHE A 79 0.57 -3.19 -11.64
CA PHE A 79 2.00 -2.96 -11.87
C PHE A 79 2.64 -4.12 -12.64
N VAL A 80 2.36 -5.36 -12.23
CA VAL A 80 2.87 -6.58 -12.88
C VAL A 80 2.35 -6.67 -14.31
N LYS A 81 1.06 -6.45 -14.52
CA LYS A 81 0.45 -6.38 -15.86
C LYS A 81 1.11 -5.32 -16.74
N HIS A 82 1.45 -4.16 -16.17
CA HIS A 82 2.20 -3.12 -16.89
C HIS A 82 3.61 -3.58 -17.27
N LEU A 83 4.34 -4.23 -16.35
CA LEU A 83 5.65 -4.79 -16.66
C LEU A 83 5.57 -5.85 -17.76
N ARG A 84 4.46 -6.59 -17.84
CA ARG A 84 4.18 -7.60 -18.88
C ARG A 84 3.52 -7.04 -20.14
N GLY A 85 3.68 -5.74 -20.39
CA GLY A 85 3.20 -5.13 -21.62
C GLY A 85 1.68 -5.15 -21.78
N GLY A 86 0.95 -5.35 -20.70
CA GLY A 86 -0.51 -5.43 -20.68
C GLY A 86 -1.06 -6.84 -20.56
N SER A 87 -0.23 -7.90 -20.53
CA SER A 87 -0.72 -9.27 -20.31
C SER A 87 -0.83 -9.63 -18.83
N VAL A 88 -1.78 -10.50 -18.49
CA VAL A 88 -1.97 -11.05 -17.14
C VAL A 88 -0.98 -12.18 -16.79
N SER A 89 -0.21 -12.69 -17.76
CA SER A 89 0.69 -13.83 -17.56
C SER A 89 2.13 -13.56 -18.01
N PHE A 90 3.06 -14.29 -17.39
CA PHE A 90 4.45 -14.39 -17.79
C PHE A 90 4.66 -15.40 -18.93
N VAL A 91 3.71 -16.32 -19.13
CA VAL A 91 3.65 -17.23 -20.28
C VAL A 91 2.98 -16.53 -21.47
N ASN A 92 3.58 -16.65 -22.67
CA ASN A 92 3.02 -16.04 -23.87
C ASN A 92 2.07 -17.01 -24.58
N PHE A 93 0.79 -16.98 -24.24
CA PHE A 93 -0.25 -17.68 -24.99
C PHE A 93 -0.55 -16.90 -26.28
N GLY A 94 -0.20 -17.48 -27.43
CA GLY A 94 -0.28 -16.85 -28.76
C GLY A 94 -1.09 -17.70 -29.76
N ASP A 95 -0.86 -17.48 -31.06
CA ASP A 95 -1.57 -18.23 -32.11
C ASP A 95 -1.19 -19.72 -32.14
N GLU A 96 0.03 -20.06 -31.70
CA GLU A 96 0.55 -21.45 -31.67
C GLU A 96 0.19 -22.20 -30.38
N GLU A 97 -0.01 -21.49 -29.27
CA GLU A 97 -0.41 -22.03 -27.97
C GLU A 97 -1.60 -21.22 -27.43
N PRO A 98 -2.84 -21.73 -27.50
CA PRO A 98 -4.00 -20.99 -27.05
C PRO A 98 -3.95 -20.73 -25.53
N PRO A 99 -4.65 -19.70 -25.03
CA PRO A 99 -4.82 -19.50 -23.60
C PRO A 99 -5.39 -20.74 -22.89
N PRO A 100 -5.12 -20.91 -21.58
CA PRO A 100 -5.57 -22.08 -20.83
C PRO A 100 -7.09 -22.21 -20.84
N GLU A 101 -7.60 -23.44 -20.83
CA GLU A 101 -9.05 -23.70 -20.69
C GLU A 101 -9.48 -23.64 -19.22
N ARG A 102 -8.60 -24.03 -18.29
CA ARG A 102 -8.86 -23.95 -16.85
C ARG A 102 -7.64 -23.47 -16.07
N SER A 103 -7.82 -22.40 -15.30
CA SER A 103 -6.76 -21.76 -14.51
C SER A 103 -7.12 -21.70 -13.02
N LEU A 104 -6.13 -21.98 -12.17
CA LEU A 104 -6.19 -21.76 -10.73
C LEU A 104 -5.38 -20.51 -10.35
N ASP A 105 -5.93 -19.64 -9.52
CA ASP A 105 -5.18 -18.62 -8.77
C ASP A 105 -5.10 -19.05 -7.31
N LEU A 106 -3.91 -19.41 -6.84
CA LEU A 106 -3.68 -19.98 -5.51
C LEU A 106 -3.18 -18.90 -4.55
N GLY A 107 -3.97 -18.64 -3.49
CA GLY A 107 -3.81 -17.45 -2.67
C GLY A 107 -4.35 -16.20 -3.37
N CYS A 108 -5.56 -16.31 -3.94
CA CYS A 108 -6.09 -15.31 -4.88
C CYS A 108 -6.42 -13.94 -4.25
N GLY A 109 -6.37 -13.80 -2.92
CA GLY A 109 -6.65 -12.55 -2.22
C GLY A 109 -8.05 -12.04 -2.56
N THR A 110 -8.17 -10.80 -3.01
CA THR A 110 -9.47 -10.22 -3.43
C THR A 110 -9.99 -10.77 -4.78
N GLY A 111 -9.21 -11.60 -5.47
CA GLY A 111 -9.52 -12.14 -6.80
C GLY A 111 -9.20 -11.18 -7.94
N THR A 112 -8.44 -10.09 -7.70
CA THR A 112 -8.16 -9.07 -8.73
C THR A 112 -7.52 -9.66 -9.99
N TRP A 113 -6.57 -10.59 -9.84
CA TRP A 113 -5.92 -11.24 -11.00
C TRP A 113 -6.94 -12.06 -11.80
N VAL A 114 -7.72 -12.92 -11.13
CA VAL A 114 -8.78 -13.72 -11.77
C VAL A 114 -9.75 -12.86 -12.59
N LEU A 115 -10.16 -11.70 -12.08
CA LEU A 115 -11.06 -10.81 -12.80
C LEU A 115 -10.43 -10.22 -14.06
N ASP A 116 -9.15 -9.88 -14.03
CA ASP A 116 -8.44 -9.34 -15.19
C ASP A 116 -8.11 -10.44 -16.19
N ALA A 117 -7.75 -11.63 -15.73
CA ALA A 117 -7.51 -12.80 -16.57
C ALA A 117 -8.81 -13.28 -17.24
N ALA A 118 -9.94 -13.26 -16.54
CA ALA A 118 -11.23 -13.61 -17.13
C ALA A 118 -11.67 -12.68 -18.26
N LYS A 119 -11.22 -11.42 -18.28
CA LYS A 119 -11.44 -10.50 -19.41
C LYS A 119 -10.50 -10.79 -20.58
N GLU A 120 -9.26 -11.19 -20.30
CA GLU A 120 -8.23 -11.48 -21.31
C GLU A 120 -8.43 -12.85 -21.96
N TRP A 121 -8.89 -13.85 -21.20
CA TRP A 121 -9.10 -15.22 -21.64
C TRP A 121 -10.60 -15.58 -21.56
N PRO A 122 -11.40 -15.22 -22.58
CA PRO A 122 -12.86 -15.35 -22.55
C PRO A 122 -13.36 -16.80 -22.58
N LYS A 123 -12.49 -17.76 -22.92
CA LYS A 123 -12.80 -19.20 -22.98
C LYS A 123 -12.28 -19.98 -21.76
N CYS A 124 -11.58 -19.33 -20.84
CA CYS A 124 -11.00 -19.96 -19.66
C CYS A 124 -12.01 -19.97 -18.50
N GLU A 125 -12.07 -21.09 -17.78
CA GLU A 125 -12.70 -21.22 -16.47
C GLU A 125 -11.66 -20.98 -15.36
N PHE A 126 -12.05 -20.22 -14.35
CA PHE A 126 -11.16 -19.81 -13.28
C PHE A 126 -11.62 -20.33 -11.93
N VAL A 127 -10.66 -20.82 -11.16
CA VAL A 127 -10.84 -21.08 -9.73
C VAL A 127 -9.92 -20.13 -8.97
N GLY A 128 -10.47 -19.34 -8.07
CA GLY A 128 -9.67 -18.60 -7.09
C GLY A 128 -9.74 -19.32 -5.75
N PHE A 129 -8.59 -19.78 -5.25
CA PHE A 129 -8.50 -20.47 -3.96
C PHE A 129 -7.80 -19.58 -2.93
N ASP A 130 -8.43 -19.34 -1.79
CA ASP A 130 -7.85 -18.54 -0.70
C ASP A 130 -8.18 -19.10 0.68
N LEU A 131 -7.44 -18.67 1.70
CA LEU A 131 -7.70 -19.02 3.09
C LEU A 131 -9.03 -18.45 3.58
N VAL A 132 -9.39 -17.23 3.14
CA VAL A 132 -10.55 -16.49 3.62
C VAL A 132 -11.43 -15.95 2.50
N ASN A 133 -12.71 -15.75 2.80
CA ASN A 133 -13.66 -15.19 1.84
C ASN A 133 -13.64 -13.66 1.86
N ILE A 134 -12.79 -13.08 1.02
CA ILE A 134 -12.66 -11.62 0.82
C ILE A 134 -12.86 -11.20 -0.65
N GLN A 135 -13.18 -12.16 -1.52
CA GLN A 135 -13.31 -11.92 -2.95
C GLN A 135 -14.59 -11.14 -3.27
N ILE A 136 -14.62 -10.49 -4.44
CA ILE A 136 -15.82 -9.81 -4.91
C ILE A 136 -16.99 -10.80 -5.04
N PRO A 137 -18.19 -10.48 -4.53
CA PRO A 137 -19.37 -11.32 -4.76
C PRO A 137 -19.69 -11.42 -6.25
N LEU A 138 -19.68 -12.64 -6.80
CA LEU A 138 -19.87 -12.88 -8.24
C LEU A 138 -21.17 -12.29 -8.81
N LYS A 139 -22.22 -12.23 -7.99
CA LYS A 139 -23.52 -11.60 -8.36
C LYS A 139 -23.44 -10.10 -8.69
N LEU A 140 -22.32 -9.43 -8.36
CA LEU A 140 -22.09 -8.03 -8.68
C LEU A 140 -21.33 -7.84 -10.01
N LEU A 141 -20.91 -8.93 -10.63
CA LEU A 141 -20.17 -8.94 -11.89
C LEU A 141 -21.12 -9.19 -13.07
N ASP A 142 -20.63 -8.90 -14.28
CA ASP A 142 -21.30 -9.30 -15.50
C ASP A 142 -21.40 -10.84 -15.59
N PRO A 143 -22.56 -11.42 -15.94
CA PRO A 143 -22.73 -12.87 -16.04
C PRO A 143 -21.68 -13.55 -16.93
N SER A 144 -21.25 -12.92 -18.04
CA SER A 144 -20.24 -13.49 -18.94
C SER A 144 -18.85 -13.68 -18.31
N ILE A 145 -18.59 -12.99 -17.20
CA ILE A 145 -17.39 -13.15 -16.39
C ILE A 145 -17.71 -14.04 -15.18
N ALA A 146 -18.81 -13.75 -14.47
CA ALA A 146 -19.20 -14.43 -13.24
C ALA A 146 -19.38 -15.94 -13.43
N ASP A 147 -20.01 -16.36 -14.54
CA ASP A 147 -20.36 -17.76 -14.80
C ASP A 147 -19.13 -18.66 -15.00
N ARG A 148 -17.94 -18.07 -15.22
CA ARG A 148 -16.66 -18.78 -15.41
C ARG A 148 -15.76 -18.72 -14.20
N ILE A 149 -16.18 -18.13 -13.09
CA ILE A 149 -15.34 -17.97 -11.89
C ILE A 149 -15.96 -18.76 -10.73
N THR A 150 -15.13 -19.56 -10.07
CA THR A 150 -15.46 -20.23 -8.82
C THR A 150 -14.53 -19.77 -7.70
N TRP A 151 -15.10 -19.27 -6.61
CA TRP A 151 -14.34 -19.01 -5.38
C TRP A 151 -14.34 -20.24 -4.49
N ALA A 152 -13.15 -20.74 -4.14
CA ALA A 152 -12.94 -21.86 -3.25
C ALA A 152 -12.13 -21.40 -2.02
N HIS A 153 -12.43 -21.98 -0.85
CA HIS A 153 -11.77 -21.59 0.39
C HIS A 153 -11.23 -22.79 1.14
N GLY A 154 -10.00 -22.69 1.63
CA GLY A 154 -9.36 -23.73 2.43
C GLY A 154 -7.94 -23.38 2.80
N ASN A 155 -7.31 -24.24 3.60
CA ASN A 155 -5.94 -24.03 4.07
C ASN A 155 -5.01 -25.09 3.47
N PHE A 156 -4.33 -24.72 2.38
CA PHE A 156 -3.40 -25.59 1.66
C PHE A 156 -2.15 -25.99 2.48
N LEU A 157 -1.89 -25.39 3.65
CA LEU A 157 -0.79 -25.77 4.55
C LEU A 157 -1.14 -26.96 5.45
N THR A 158 -2.45 -27.21 5.65
CA THR A 158 -2.97 -28.21 6.59
C THR A 158 -3.78 -29.30 5.92
N THR A 159 -4.34 -29.02 4.74
CA THR A 159 -5.17 -29.94 3.97
C THR A 159 -4.75 -29.94 2.52
N LYS A 160 -4.82 -31.12 1.89
CA LYS A 160 -4.66 -31.29 0.45
C LYS A 160 -5.63 -30.37 -0.32
N LEU A 161 -5.24 -29.87 -1.49
CA LEU A 161 -6.14 -29.05 -2.31
C LEU A 161 -7.34 -29.91 -2.76
N PRO A 162 -8.56 -29.36 -2.75
CA PRO A 162 -9.78 -30.10 -3.05
C PRO A 162 -10.02 -30.24 -4.57
N PHE A 163 -8.96 -30.55 -5.30
CA PHE A 163 -8.94 -30.65 -6.76
C PHE A 163 -8.43 -32.03 -7.17
N ASP A 164 -8.95 -32.54 -8.27
CA ASP A 164 -8.54 -33.82 -8.85
C ASP A 164 -7.11 -33.71 -9.43
N ASP A 165 -6.50 -34.86 -9.71
CA ASP A 165 -5.23 -34.91 -10.44
C ASP A 165 -5.47 -34.39 -11.87
N ASP A 166 -4.49 -33.70 -12.45
CA ASP A 166 -4.56 -33.23 -13.85
C ASP A 166 -5.81 -32.38 -14.17
N GLU A 167 -6.20 -31.49 -13.25
CA GLU A 167 -7.39 -30.66 -13.38
C GLU A 167 -7.13 -29.33 -14.13
N PHE A 168 -5.97 -28.71 -13.93
CA PHE A 168 -5.66 -27.36 -14.41
C PHE A 168 -4.60 -27.32 -15.51
N ASP A 169 -4.79 -26.43 -16.49
CA ASP A 169 -3.77 -26.16 -17.53
C ASP A 169 -2.78 -25.08 -17.05
N HIS A 170 -3.22 -24.21 -16.13
CA HIS A 170 -2.45 -23.08 -15.62
C HIS A 170 -2.67 -22.86 -14.12
N VAL A 171 -1.58 -22.61 -13.38
CA VAL A 171 -1.60 -22.20 -11.97
C VAL A 171 -0.86 -20.88 -11.82
N HIS A 172 -1.57 -19.84 -11.39
CA HIS A 172 -1.01 -18.55 -11.02
C HIS A 172 -0.81 -18.47 -9.50
N ILE A 173 0.34 -17.95 -9.08
CA ILE A 173 0.67 -17.71 -7.68
C ILE A 173 1.33 -16.34 -7.55
N GLN A 174 0.83 -15.51 -6.64
CA GLN A 174 1.44 -14.23 -6.34
C GLN A 174 1.46 -13.94 -4.84
N SER A 175 2.64 -13.59 -4.31
CA SER A 175 2.83 -13.07 -2.95
C SER A 175 2.38 -14.00 -1.79
N ILE A 176 2.35 -15.32 -1.99
CA ILE A 176 1.95 -16.27 -0.94
C ILE A 176 3.08 -16.57 0.05
N ALA A 177 4.34 -16.28 -0.30
CA ALA A 177 5.50 -16.54 0.57
C ALA A 177 5.40 -15.87 1.95
N ARG A 178 4.58 -14.83 2.08
CA ARG A 178 4.25 -14.15 3.35
C ARG A 178 3.46 -15.01 4.33
N GLY A 179 2.91 -16.14 3.89
CA GLY A 179 2.13 -17.06 4.70
C GLY A 179 2.55 -18.53 4.57
N VAL A 180 3.58 -18.84 3.78
CA VAL A 180 4.06 -20.22 3.56
C VAL A 180 5.37 -20.45 4.32
N PRO A 181 5.40 -21.32 5.33
CA PRO A 181 6.63 -21.74 5.99
C PRO A 181 7.61 -22.41 5.01
N GLU A 182 8.90 -22.24 5.26
CA GLU A 182 9.98 -22.75 4.42
C GLU A 182 9.89 -24.26 4.20
N ASN A 183 9.54 -25.02 5.25
CA ASN A 183 9.37 -26.48 5.19
C ASN A 183 8.06 -26.96 4.54
N LYS A 184 7.21 -26.05 4.06
CA LYS A 184 5.93 -26.39 3.43
C LYS A 184 5.95 -26.26 1.91
N TRP A 185 6.99 -25.65 1.34
CA TRP A 185 7.11 -25.46 -0.11
C TRP A 185 7.18 -26.77 -0.90
N ASP A 186 7.92 -27.77 -0.40
CA ASP A 186 8.01 -29.10 -1.04
C ASP A 186 6.64 -29.75 -1.22
N VAL A 187 5.85 -29.76 -0.13
CA VAL A 187 4.48 -30.34 -0.14
C VAL A 187 3.56 -29.54 -1.04
N LEU A 188 3.71 -28.21 -1.04
CA LEU A 188 2.90 -27.33 -1.88
C LEU A 188 3.21 -27.52 -3.36
N PHE A 189 4.49 -27.63 -3.75
CA PHE A 189 4.88 -27.85 -5.13
C PHE A 189 4.53 -29.26 -5.63
N ASP A 190 4.62 -30.28 -4.79
CA ASP A 190 4.11 -31.62 -5.12
C ASP A 190 2.61 -31.60 -5.41
N GLU A 191 1.86 -30.87 -4.58
CA GLU A 191 0.42 -30.72 -4.75
C GLU A 191 0.05 -29.87 -5.99
N ILE A 192 0.78 -28.80 -6.27
CA ILE A 192 0.62 -28.01 -7.51
C ILE A 192 0.94 -28.88 -8.74
N ASN A 193 2.02 -29.67 -8.70
CA ASN A 193 2.36 -30.59 -9.78
C ASN A 193 1.24 -31.62 -9.99
N ARG A 194 0.69 -32.19 -8.91
CA ARG A 194 -0.41 -33.15 -9.00
C ARG A 194 -1.63 -32.60 -9.73
N ILE A 195 -2.07 -31.39 -9.39
CA ILE A 195 -3.30 -30.80 -9.96
C ILE A 195 -3.11 -30.22 -11.36
N LEU A 196 -1.87 -29.93 -11.76
CA LEU A 196 -1.56 -29.51 -13.13
C LEU A 196 -1.71 -30.70 -14.07
N ARG A 197 -2.21 -30.48 -15.28
CA ARG A 197 -2.18 -31.46 -16.37
C ARG A 197 -0.78 -31.63 -16.92
N PRO A 198 -0.46 -32.78 -17.56
CA PRO A 198 0.77 -32.91 -18.33
C PRO A 198 0.87 -31.79 -19.38
N GLY A 199 1.99 -31.08 -19.42
CA GLY A 199 2.18 -29.89 -20.24
C GLY A 199 1.58 -28.59 -19.68
N GLY A 200 0.80 -28.64 -18.60
CA GLY A 200 0.33 -27.46 -17.88
C GLY A 200 1.46 -26.71 -17.19
N CYS A 201 1.24 -25.43 -16.90
CA CYS A 201 2.28 -24.54 -16.36
C CYS A 201 1.88 -23.85 -15.05
N VAL A 202 2.89 -23.55 -14.25
CA VAL A 202 2.78 -22.71 -13.05
C VAL A 202 3.66 -21.49 -13.22
N GLU A 203 3.12 -20.32 -12.87
CA GLU A 203 3.85 -19.07 -12.75
C GLU A 203 3.76 -18.52 -11.33
N ILE A 204 4.89 -18.05 -10.82
CA ILE A 204 5.03 -17.56 -9.45
C ILE A 204 5.68 -16.18 -9.49
N LEU A 205 5.06 -15.19 -8.86
CA LEU A 205 5.67 -13.89 -8.59
C LEU A 205 5.76 -13.64 -7.08
N GLU A 206 6.97 -13.47 -6.59
CA GLU A 206 7.22 -13.25 -5.17
C GLU A 206 8.07 -12.01 -4.90
N ASP A 207 7.78 -11.38 -3.77
CA ASP A 207 8.51 -10.24 -3.23
C ASP A 207 9.33 -10.70 -2.02
N ASP A 208 10.55 -10.18 -1.86
CA ASP A 208 11.26 -10.34 -0.58
C ASP A 208 10.58 -9.56 0.55
N LEU A 209 10.71 -10.07 1.78
CA LEU A 209 10.14 -9.47 2.98
C LEU A 209 11.12 -8.44 3.55
N VAL A 210 11.14 -7.26 2.93
CA VAL A 210 12.06 -6.17 3.28
C VAL A 210 11.44 -5.26 4.35
N PHE A 211 12.20 -4.95 5.40
CA PHE A 211 11.90 -3.83 6.30
C PHE A 211 12.61 -2.58 5.78
N PRO A 212 11.90 -1.62 5.15
CA PRO A 212 12.54 -0.39 4.69
C PRO A 212 12.91 0.47 5.89
N TYR A 213 14.19 0.83 6.01
CA TYR A 213 14.66 1.76 7.05
C TYR A 213 15.26 3.01 6.43
N LEU A 214 15.27 4.09 7.21
CA LEU A 214 15.90 5.35 6.84
C LEU A 214 17.20 5.52 7.63
N PRO A 215 18.31 5.88 6.95
CA PRO A 215 19.58 6.15 7.63
C PRO A 215 19.48 7.29 8.64
N ARG A 216 20.32 7.24 9.69
CA ARG A 216 20.34 8.26 10.74
C ARG A 216 20.63 9.67 10.23
N TRP A 217 21.44 9.82 9.20
CA TRP A 217 21.71 11.16 8.63
C TRP A 217 20.43 11.80 8.05
N PHE A 218 19.47 11.00 7.58
CA PHE A 218 18.19 11.51 7.07
C PHE A 218 17.27 11.91 8.21
N THR A 219 17.23 11.08 9.25
CA THR A 219 16.21 11.18 10.30
C THR A 219 16.65 12.01 11.51
N ALA A 220 17.95 12.15 11.78
CA ALA A 220 18.46 12.96 12.89
C ALA A 220 18.10 14.45 12.75
N PRO A 221 18.21 15.09 11.57
CA PRO A 221 17.75 16.48 11.37
C PRO A 221 16.28 16.69 11.71
N LEU A 222 15.42 15.73 11.35
CA LEU A 222 13.97 15.77 11.62
C LEU A 222 13.64 15.73 13.13
N ARG A 223 14.62 15.34 13.96
CA ARG A 223 14.43 15.09 15.39
C ARG A 223 15.32 15.93 16.29
N ALA A 224 16.24 16.68 15.71
CA ALA A 224 16.99 17.67 16.45
C ALA A 224 15.98 18.63 17.10
N ARG A 225 15.89 18.66 18.42
CA ARG A 225 15.08 19.68 19.10
C ARG A 225 15.86 21.00 19.09
N PRO A 226 15.21 22.16 19.06
CA PRO A 226 15.88 23.41 19.35
C PRO A 226 16.45 23.28 20.75
N ARG A 227 17.78 23.20 20.86
CA ARG A 227 18.44 23.34 22.16
C ARG A 227 18.00 24.71 22.67
N ARG A 228 17.27 24.75 23.79
CA ARG A 228 17.07 26.01 24.53
C ARG A 228 18.46 26.61 24.63
N SER A 229 18.72 27.71 23.92
CA SER A 229 20.02 28.35 24.00
C SER A 229 20.22 28.67 25.47
N THR A 230 21.21 28.07 26.11
CA THR A 230 21.82 28.67 27.29
C THR A 230 22.60 29.89 26.76
N SER A 231 21.88 30.90 26.29
CA SER A 231 22.41 32.21 26.01
C SER A 231 22.65 32.85 27.37
N VAL A 232 23.84 32.62 27.93
CA VAL A 232 24.32 33.47 29.01
C VAL A 232 24.69 34.80 28.36
N HIS A 233 23.84 35.81 28.56
CA HIS A 233 24.16 37.17 28.17
C HIS A 233 25.27 37.69 29.08
N PHE A 234 26.43 37.99 28.50
CA PHE A 234 27.47 38.76 29.18
C PHE A 234 27.11 40.26 29.14
N PRO A 235 27.51 41.06 30.14
CA PRO A 235 27.24 42.50 30.19
C PRO A 235 27.79 43.32 29.02
N ASP A 236 28.67 42.74 28.18
CA ASP A 236 29.27 43.42 27.02
C ASP A 236 28.54 43.18 25.68
N GLY A 237 27.46 42.39 25.68
CA GLY A 237 26.66 42.13 24.49
C GLY A 237 27.24 41.10 23.52
N SER A 238 28.38 40.48 23.81
CA SER A 238 28.96 39.42 22.97
C SER A 238 28.23 38.08 23.14
N GLN A 239 27.89 37.44 22.02
CA GLN A 239 27.40 36.06 21.98
C GLN A 239 28.56 35.11 21.67
N ARG A 240 29.02 34.34 22.65
CA ARG A 240 29.92 33.20 22.37
C ARG A 240 29.07 31.95 22.09
N ARG A 241 28.98 31.56 20.82
CA ARG A 241 28.59 30.19 20.46
C ARG A 241 29.74 29.26 20.84
N TYR A 242 29.57 28.43 21.87
CA TYR A 242 30.46 27.28 22.02
C TYR A 242 29.98 26.20 21.04
N PRO A 243 30.84 25.70 20.13
CA PRO A 243 30.54 24.45 19.45
C PRO A 243 30.49 23.39 20.54
N SER A 244 29.32 22.77 20.73
CA SER A 244 29.31 21.47 21.38
C SER A 244 29.99 20.48 20.43
N PRO A 245 30.79 19.53 20.93
CA PRO A 245 31.31 18.44 20.11
C PRO A 245 30.13 17.70 19.41
N PRO A 246 30.33 17.12 18.22
CA PRO A 246 29.35 16.22 17.65
C PRO A 246 29.11 15.03 18.58
N ASP A 247 27.91 14.46 18.45
CA ASP A 247 27.48 13.19 19.03
C ASP A 247 28.59 12.14 18.83
N THR A 248 29.36 11.85 19.87
CA THR A 248 30.19 10.64 19.86
C THR A 248 29.21 9.49 19.64
N PRO A 249 29.37 8.64 18.61
CA PRO A 249 28.52 7.47 18.50
C PRO A 249 28.74 6.69 19.78
N ILE A 250 27.71 6.63 20.63
CA ILE A 250 27.71 5.65 21.71
C ILE A 250 27.85 4.32 20.96
N GLN A 251 28.91 3.60 21.28
CA GLN A 251 29.38 2.43 20.54
C GLN A 251 28.31 1.32 20.44
N ASP A 252 27.23 1.45 21.23
CA ASP A 252 26.09 0.56 21.36
C ASP A 252 24.78 1.08 20.72
N MET A 253 24.81 2.18 19.96
CA MET A 253 23.58 2.70 19.33
C MET A 253 23.14 1.84 18.14
N PRO A 254 21.82 1.54 18.01
CA PRO A 254 21.31 0.77 16.88
C PRO A 254 21.63 1.44 15.53
N SER A 255 21.74 0.64 14.47
CA SER A 255 22.08 1.08 13.10
C SER A 255 21.19 2.22 12.58
N HIS A 256 19.89 2.18 12.90
CA HIS A 256 18.91 3.22 12.57
C HIS A 256 17.86 3.38 13.68
N ASP A 257 17.01 4.41 13.60
CA ASP A 257 16.07 4.72 14.70
C ASP A 257 14.96 3.70 14.88
N HIS A 258 14.60 3.00 13.81
CA HIS A 258 13.55 1.98 13.80
C HIS A 258 14.07 0.56 14.03
N ALA A 259 15.29 0.39 14.56
CA ALA A 259 15.96 -0.91 14.65
C ALA A 259 15.20 -1.92 15.53
N LEU A 260 14.48 -1.45 16.55
CA LEU A 260 13.60 -2.33 17.34
C LEU A 260 12.47 -2.91 16.48
N LEU A 261 11.79 -2.06 15.70
CA LEU A 261 10.73 -2.51 14.80
C LEU A 261 11.26 -3.46 13.72
N GLU A 262 12.45 -3.20 13.19
CA GLU A 262 13.13 -4.12 12.26
C GLU A 262 13.40 -5.48 12.92
N SER A 263 13.92 -5.47 14.15
CA SER A 263 14.20 -6.70 14.92
C SER A 263 12.92 -7.49 15.22
N LEU A 264 11.83 -6.82 15.59
CA LEU A 264 10.52 -7.44 15.79
C LEU A 264 9.99 -8.02 14.46
N TYR A 265 10.10 -7.26 13.37
CA TYR A 265 9.64 -7.69 12.04
C TYR A 265 10.35 -8.96 11.58
N LYS A 266 11.68 -9.02 11.70
CA LYS A 266 12.45 -10.23 11.37
C LYS A 266 11.98 -11.44 12.20
N SER A 267 11.81 -11.23 13.50
CA SER A 267 11.42 -12.28 14.43
C SER A 267 10.00 -12.80 14.23
N VAL A 268 9.07 -11.95 13.77
CA VAL A 268 7.71 -12.38 13.41
C VAL A 268 7.77 -13.50 12.37
N PHE A 269 8.55 -13.32 11.30
CA PHE A 269 8.68 -14.31 10.22
C PHE A 269 9.54 -15.50 10.63
N GLU A 270 10.62 -15.28 11.38
CA GLU A 270 11.46 -16.37 11.89
C GLU A 270 10.68 -17.35 12.78
N HIS A 271 9.88 -16.85 13.74
CA HIS A 271 9.03 -17.70 14.59
C HIS A 271 7.90 -18.39 13.83
N ARG A 272 7.56 -17.87 12.65
CA ARG A 272 6.59 -18.47 11.72
C ARG A 272 7.24 -19.42 10.73
N PHE A 273 8.56 -19.61 10.83
CA PHE A 273 9.37 -20.40 9.92
C PHE A 273 9.23 -19.92 8.47
N ILE A 274 9.01 -18.63 8.25
CA ILE A 274 8.84 -18.01 6.93
C ILE A 274 10.17 -17.41 6.49
N ASN A 275 10.62 -17.79 5.30
CA ASN A 275 11.83 -17.24 4.71
C ASN A 275 11.58 -15.81 4.20
N MET A 276 12.44 -14.87 4.59
CA MET A 276 12.31 -13.46 4.20
C MET A 276 12.87 -13.14 2.81
N LYS A 277 13.51 -14.11 2.14
CA LYS A 277 14.11 -13.98 0.80
C LYS A 277 13.60 -15.07 -0.16
N PRO A 278 12.28 -15.14 -0.44
CA PRO A 278 11.72 -16.09 -1.41
C PRO A 278 12.37 -15.98 -2.79
N SER A 279 12.85 -14.79 -3.20
CA SER A 279 13.55 -14.61 -4.48
C SER A 279 14.82 -15.46 -4.62
N ALA A 280 15.47 -15.78 -3.50
CA ALA A 280 16.66 -16.62 -3.44
C ALA A 280 16.34 -18.08 -3.11
N LEU A 281 15.34 -18.31 -2.25
CA LEU A 281 14.97 -19.64 -1.78
C LEU A 281 14.26 -20.47 -2.86
N LEU A 282 13.17 -19.95 -3.41
CA LEU A 282 12.23 -20.71 -4.24
C LEU A 282 12.83 -21.35 -5.49
N PRO A 283 13.77 -20.73 -6.23
CA PRO A 283 14.36 -21.35 -7.42
C PRO A 283 14.90 -22.76 -7.18
N SER A 284 15.53 -23.00 -6.02
CA SER A 284 16.15 -24.29 -5.68
C SER A 284 15.12 -25.41 -5.51
N TYR A 285 14.02 -25.13 -4.82
CA TYR A 285 12.90 -26.05 -4.66
C TYR A 285 12.15 -26.24 -5.97
N PHE A 286 11.82 -25.13 -6.63
CA PHE A 286 10.97 -25.10 -7.81
C PHE A 286 11.50 -25.97 -8.97
N ALA A 287 12.81 -25.95 -9.22
CA ALA A 287 13.45 -26.76 -10.26
C ALA A 287 13.42 -28.28 -9.99
N THR A 288 13.12 -28.71 -8.76
CA THR A 288 12.99 -30.12 -8.42
C THR A 288 11.63 -30.69 -8.86
N TYR A 289 10.59 -29.86 -8.89
CA TYR A 289 9.20 -30.28 -9.16
C TYR A 289 8.72 -29.98 -10.57
N PHE A 290 9.31 -29.00 -11.25
CA PHE A 290 8.88 -28.57 -12.58
C PHE A 290 10.00 -28.68 -13.61
N ARG A 291 9.64 -28.81 -14.88
CA ARG A 291 10.56 -28.83 -16.03
C ARG A 291 10.42 -27.57 -16.85
N HIS A 292 11.36 -27.38 -17.78
CA HIS A 292 11.43 -26.18 -18.63
C HIS A 292 11.37 -24.90 -17.80
N VAL A 293 12.07 -24.92 -16.66
CA VAL A 293 12.01 -23.83 -15.69
C VAL A 293 12.68 -22.60 -16.28
N THR A 294 11.99 -21.47 -16.14
CA THR A 294 12.53 -20.15 -16.46
C THR A 294 12.58 -19.34 -15.19
N LEU A 295 13.79 -18.95 -14.81
CA LEU A 295 14.05 -18.11 -13.66
C LEU A 295 14.25 -16.67 -14.13
N GLY A 296 13.30 -15.79 -13.79
CA GLY A 296 13.45 -14.36 -14.04
C GLY A 296 14.61 -13.75 -13.25
N PRO A 297 15.17 -12.61 -13.72
CA PRO A 297 16.13 -11.85 -12.93
C PRO A 297 15.48 -11.34 -11.64
N VAL A 298 16.29 -11.14 -10.62
CA VAL A 298 15.86 -10.46 -9.41
C VAL A 298 15.86 -8.96 -9.68
N ILE A 299 14.69 -8.33 -9.58
CA ILE A 299 14.54 -6.88 -9.75
C ILE A 299 14.51 -6.23 -8.38
N SER A 300 15.47 -5.36 -8.09
CA SER A 300 15.53 -4.58 -6.85
C SER A 300 15.20 -3.12 -7.11
N PHE A 301 14.28 -2.55 -6.34
CA PHE A 301 13.88 -1.14 -6.42
C PHE A 301 14.51 -0.36 -5.26
N PRO A 302 15.41 0.60 -5.52
CA PRO A 302 16.04 1.39 -4.47
C PRO A 302 15.04 2.34 -3.79
N MET A 303 15.45 2.88 -2.65
CA MET A 303 14.72 3.98 -1.99
C MET A 303 14.50 5.15 -2.98
N PRO A 304 13.33 5.82 -2.95
CA PRO A 304 13.12 7.01 -3.76
C PRO A 304 14.15 8.08 -3.40
N PRO A 305 14.61 8.89 -4.37
CA PRO A 305 15.56 9.95 -4.09
C PRO A 305 14.96 10.98 -3.13
N VAL A 306 15.82 11.60 -2.32
CA VAL A 306 15.40 12.66 -1.40
C VAL A 306 14.85 13.83 -2.22
N PRO A 307 13.58 14.25 -2.02
CA PRO A 307 13.06 15.42 -2.70
C PRO A 307 13.90 16.65 -2.33
N PRO A 308 13.97 17.69 -3.20
CA PRO A 308 14.47 18.99 -2.76
C PRO A 308 13.69 19.46 -1.53
N LEU A 309 14.17 20.48 -0.82
CA LEU A 309 13.40 21.08 0.26
C LEU A 309 12.39 22.07 -0.32
N GLN A 310 11.18 22.11 0.25
CA GLN A 310 10.17 23.07 -0.21
C GLN A 310 10.65 24.51 0.06
N PRO A 311 10.24 25.49 -0.75
CA PRO A 311 10.40 26.89 -0.40
C PRO A 311 9.78 27.19 0.97
N LEU A 312 10.41 28.12 1.71
CA LEU A 312 9.90 28.57 3.00
C LEU A 312 8.53 29.26 2.82
N PRO A 313 7.56 29.03 3.72
CA PRO A 313 6.26 29.68 3.66
C PRO A 313 6.38 31.17 4.03
N PRO A 314 5.40 32.00 3.62
CA PRO A 314 5.36 33.40 4.04
C PRO A 314 5.20 33.51 5.57
N GLN A 315 5.91 34.46 6.18
CA GLN A 315 5.80 34.73 7.62
C GLN A 315 4.47 35.44 7.93
N ILE A 316 3.80 35.08 9.04
CA ILE A 316 2.72 35.90 9.59
C ILE A 316 3.30 37.26 10.01
N VAL A 317 2.98 38.32 9.27
CA VAL A 317 3.31 39.69 9.66
C VAL A 317 2.14 40.23 10.50
N THR A 318 2.31 40.24 11.83
CA THR A 318 1.37 40.94 12.71
C THR A 318 1.69 42.43 12.65
N THR A 319 1.09 43.14 11.71
CA THR A 319 1.14 44.60 11.69
C THR A 319 0.21 45.11 12.79
N TYR A 320 0.76 45.50 13.93
CA TYR A 320 0.02 46.36 14.86
C TYR A 320 -0.03 47.75 14.23
N THR A 321 -1.09 48.04 13.48
CA THR A 321 -1.46 49.42 13.18
C THR A 321 -1.90 50.06 14.49
N ILE A 322 -0.96 50.68 15.20
CA ILE A 322 -1.31 51.67 16.21
C ILE A 322 -1.83 52.86 15.41
N GLU A 323 -3.15 53.00 15.29
CA GLU A 323 -3.73 54.27 14.88
C GLU A 323 -3.34 55.32 15.94
N PRO A 324 -2.74 56.46 15.55
CA PRO A 324 -2.48 57.53 16.49
C PRO A 324 -3.82 58.19 16.84
N GLY A 325 -4.47 57.69 17.89
CA GLY A 325 -5.59 58.37 18.52
C GLY A 325 -5.10 59.67 19.17
N PRO A 326 -5.81 60.79 19.03
CA PRO A 326 -5.37 62.06 19.58
C PRO A 326 -5.40 62.03 21.11
N ASP A 327 -4.32 62.53 21.70
CA ASP A 327 -4.15 62.79 23.12
C ASP A 327 -5.30 63.61 23.69
N THR A 328 -6.09 63.03 24.59
CA THR A 328 -6.59 63.75 25.77
C THR A 328 -6.65 62.82 26.98
N LEU A 329 -5.88 63.20 27.99
CA LEU A 329 -5.84 62.62 29.32
C LEU A 329 -7.19 62.82 30.04
N ASP A 330 -7.67 61.79 30.73
CA ASP A 330 -8.36 61.99 32.01
C ASP A 330 -8.10 60.80 32.97
N PRO A 331 -7.67 61.04 34.23
CA PRO A 331 -7.23 59.99 35.15
C PRO A 331 -8.39 59.52 36.05
N ARG A 332 -8.40 58.21 36.35
CA ARG A 332 -9.26 57.54 37.36
C ARG A 332 -10.78 57.62 37.15
N ALA A 333 -11.35 56.49 36.73
CA ALA A 333 -12.59 55.98 37.33
C ALA A 333 -12.63 54.45 37.21
N SER A 334 -12.51 53.79 38.34
CA SER A 334 -12.74 52.37 38.51
C SER A 334 -14.24 52.05 38.45
N THR A 335 -14.54 50.84 37.97
CA THR A 335 -15.69 49.98 38.31
C THR A 335 -17.10 50.50 38.03
N VAL A 336 -17.90 49.67 37.32
CA VAL A 336 -19.17 49.06 37.78
C VAL A 336 -20.00 48.66 36.54
N TYR A 337 -20.34 47.37 36.45
CA TYR A 337 -21.46 46.86 35.64
C TYR A 337 -22.79 47.27 36.28
N PRO A 338 -23.84 47.51 35.48
CA PRO A 338 -25.05 46.72 35.73
C PRO A 338 -25.75 46.19 34.48
N GLN A 339 -26.53 45.15 34.75
CA GLN A 339 -27.32 44.32 33.86
C GLN A 339 -28.63 44.99 33.36
N SER A 340 -29.14 44.40 32.26
CA SER A 340 -30.56 44.15 31.88
C SER A 340 -31.53 45.33 31.69
N SER A 341 -32.17 45.44 30.51
CA SER A 341 -33.48 44.78 30.20
C SER A 341 -34.17 45.35 28.94
N GLU A 342 -34.70 44.44 28.12
CA GLU A 342 -35.95 44.47 27.32
C GLU A 342 -36.21 45.44 26.13
N ALA A 343 -36.34 44.79 24.95
CA ALA A 343 -37.40 44.86 23.92
C ALA A 343 -37.96 46.21 23.40
N ALA A 344 -37.88 46.45 22.07
CA ALA A 344 -38.93 46.08 21.10
C ALA A 344 -38.78 46.73 19.69
N HIS A 345 -39.28 46.00 18.68
CA HIS A 345 -39.86 46.40 17.37
C HIS A 345 -39.02 46.78 16.11
N VAL A 346 -38.98 45.82 15.17
CA VAL A 346 -39.56 45.78 13.79
C VAL A 346 -38.86 46.48 12.57
N SER A 347 -38.58 45.61 11.56
CA SER A 347 -38.45 45.80 10.08
C SER A 347 -37.23 46.57 9.55
N SER A 348 -36.52 46.21 8.46
CA SER A 348 -36.75 45.32 7.29
C SER A 348 -35.43 45.08 6.50
N ALA A 349 -35.43 44.07 5.62
CA ALA A 349 -34.56 43.81 4.44
C ALA A 349 -33.29 42.91 4.58
N THR A 350 -33.27 41.91 3.68
CA THR A 350 -32.40 40.73 3.41
C THR A 350 -31.04 41.05 2.71
N PRO A 351 -30.21 40.08 2.26
CA PRO A 351 -29.35 39.13 3.00
C PRO A 351 -27.87 39.11 2.49
N THR A 352 -26.89 38.56 3.23
CA THR A 352 -25.64 38.02 2.61
C THR A 352 -24.92 37.02 3.55
N PRO A 353 -24.30 35.94 3.04
CA PRO A 353 -23.81 34.82 3.84
C PRO A 353 -22.30 34.92 4.14
N GLY A 354 -21.91 34.55 5.36
CA GLY A 354 -20.51 34.52 5.80
C GLY A 354 -20.34 33.67 7.05
N ALA A 355 -20.74 32.39 6.99
CA ALA A 355 -20.44 31.46 8.06
C ALA A 355 -18.96 31.06 7.99
N ARG A 356 -18.21 31.52 9.00
CA ARG A 356 -16.86 31.05 9.37
C ARG A 356 -16.80 29.52 9.34
N GLN A 357 -15.87 28.97 8.57
CA GLN A 357 -15.42 27.60 8.76
C GLN A 357 -14.35 27.58 9.86
N THR A 358 -14.59 26.68 10.82
CA THR A 358 -13.74 26.35 11.96
C THR A 358 -12.41 25.73 11.50
N SER A 359 -11.32 26.29 12.00
CA SER A 359 -9.92 25.90 11.79
C SER A 359 -9.57 24.60 12.52
N LEU A 360 -8.85 23.69 11.85
CA LEU A 360 -8.14 22.57 12.48
C LEU A 360 -6.64 22.78 12.30
N SER A 361 -5.97 23.18 13.38
CA SER A 361 -4.51 23.36 13.43
C SER A 361 -3.87 22.06 13.92
N PHE A 362 -2.85 21.57 13.20
CA PHE A 362 -1.94 20.53 13.71
C PHE A 362 -0.66 21.19 14.23
N SER A 363 -0.61 21.46 15.53
CA SER A 363 0.63 21.78 16.24
C SER A 363 0.81 20.76 17.36
N SER A 364 1.78 19.86 17.20
CA SER A 364 2.19 18.90 18.21
C SER A 364 3.17 19.55 19.19
N THR A 365 2.64 20.19 20.23
CA THR A 365 3.39 20.50 21.45
C THR A 365 2.88 19.63 22.60
N ILE A 366 3.54 18.50 22.83
CA ILE A 366 3.35 17.71 24.05
C ILE A 366 4.03 18.47 25.19
N SER A 367 3.22 19.00 26.12
CA SER A 367 3.70 19.46 27.43
C SER A 367 3.11 18.56 28.51
N SER A 368 3.97 17.82 29.19
CA SER A 368 3.63 17.00 30.36
C SER A 368 3.39 17.91 31.58
N GLY A 369 2.21 17.83 32.19
CA GLY A 369 1.88 18.51 33.43
C GLY A 369 1.14 17.56 34.38
N THR A 370 1.74 17.33 35.55
CA THR A 370 1.24 16.50 36.65
C THR A 370 0.00 17.10 37.32
N GLY A 371 -1.01 16.28 37.61
CA GLY A 371 -2.14 16.66 38.47
C GLY A 371 -3.20 15.57 38.61
N VAL A 372 -3.34 15.02 39.81
CA VAL A 372 -4.32 14.00 40.23
C VAL A 372 -5.70 14.64 40.47
N THR A 373 -6.79 14.05 39.97
CA THR A 373 -8.04 13.67 40.72
C THR A 373 -9.13 13.06 39.81
N SER A 374 -9.89 12.14 40.41
CA SER A 374 -10.98 11.24 39.97
C SER A 374 -12.22 11.82 39.25
N SER A 375 -12.81 11.09 38.28
CA SER A 375 -14.08 10.30 38.41
C SER A 375 -14.82 10.01 37.06
N THR A 376 -14.96 8.72 36.73
CA THR A 376 -16.04 7.98 35.99
C THR A 376 -16.54 8.37 34.57
N PRO A 377 -17.04 7.38 33.77
CA PRO A 377 -16.95 7.38 32.31
C PRO A 377 -18.27 7.60 31.59
N ASP A 378 -18.24 8.21 30.39
CA ASP A 378 -19.18 7.88 29.30
C ASP A 378 -18.77 8.50 27.95
N SER A 379 -19.08 7.75 26.89
CA SER A 379 -19.25 8.15 25.47
C SER A 379 -18.03 8.31 24.52
N SER A 380 -17.93 7.31 23.63
CA SER A 380 -17.64 7.33 22.18
C SER A 380 -16.93 8.54 21.57
N THR A 381 -15.78 8.31 20.93
CA THR A 381 -15.19 9.27 19.99
C THR A 381 -14.77 8.58 18.68
N THR A 382 -15.39 9.03 17.60
CA THR A 382 -15.24 8.65 16.20
C THR A 382 -14.00 9.29 15.59
N VAL A 383 -13.16 8.51 14.89
CA VAL A 383 -12.03 8.99 14.09
C VAL A 383 -12.52 9.24 12.65
N SER A 384 -12.34 10.46 12.15
CA SER A 384 -12.75 10.89 10.81
C SER A 384 -11.64 10.67 9.79
N THR A 385 -11.80 9.63 8.96
CA THR A 385 -10.97 9.34 7.78
C THR A 385 -11.43 10.18 6.58
N LEU A 386 -10.54 11.00 6.01
CA LEU A 386 -10.82 11.99 4.96
C LEU A 386 -10.93 11.41 3.53
N PHE A 387 -11.28 10.13 3.39
CA PHE A 387 -11.74 9.52 2.13
C PHE A 387 -12.77 8.43 2.43
N SER A 388 -14.01 8.83 2.72
CA SER A 388 -15.17 7.93 2.74
C SER A 388 -16.45 8.73 2.47
N MET A 389 -16.95 8.67 1.24
CA MET A 389 -18.35 8.95 0.94
C MET A 389 -19.03 7.64 0.55
N ASN A 390 -19.99 7.21 1.37
CA ASN A 390 -21.11 6.30 1.07
C ASN A 390 -22.18 6.61 2.16
N GLY A 391 -23.47 6.83 1.91
CA GLY A 391 -24.29 6.80 0.70
C GLY A 391 -25.78 7.03 1.06
N ARG A 392 -26.68 6.67 0.12
CA ARG A 392 -28.17 6.53 0.15
C ARG A 392 -28.99 7.78 -0.19
N GLU A 393 -29.57 7.86 -1.39
CA GLU A 393 -30.79 7.20 -1.94
C GLU A 393 -32.11 7.92 -1.58
N LYS A 394 -32.72 8.54 -2.60
CA LYS A 394 -34.14 8.37 -2.94
C LYS A 394 -34.36 8.65 -4.43
N SER A 395 -35.18 7.78 -5.00
CA SER A 395 -35.54 7.54 -6.39
C SER A 395 -36.40 8.63 -7.03
N ASP A 396 -36.22 8.83 -8.35
CA ASP A 396 -37.33 8.92 -9.29
C ASP A 396 -36.88 8.44 -10.69
N SER A 397 -37.70 7.57 -11.26
CA SER A 397 -37.54 6.91 -12.56
C SER A 397 -38.03 7.79 -13.72
N ILE A 398 -37.38 7.74 -14.89
CA ILE A 398 -38.01 7.83 -16.23
C ILE A 398 -37.04 7.24 -17.29
N SER A 399 -37.64 6.55 -18.25
CA SER A 399 -37.06 5.71 -19.31
C SER A 399 -36.48 6.47 -20.52
N SER A 400 -35.48 5.85 -21.14
CA SER A 400 -35.14 5.77 -22.59
C SER A 400 -35.35 6.99 -23.51
N THR A 401 -34.26 7.47 -24.12
CA THR A 401 -34.12 7.68 -25.58
C THR A 401 -32.65 7.90 -25.97
N SER A 402 -32.38 7.65 -27.25
CA SER A 402 -31.13 7.49 -27.99
C SER A 402 -30.25 8.75 -28.17
N SER A 403 -28.99 8.48 -28.54
CA SER A 403 -28.07 9.23 -29.43
C SER A 403 -27.65 10.65 -29.04
N GLU A 404 -26.36 10.86 -28.81
CA GLU A 404 -25.44 11.67 -29.65
C GLU A 404 -24.12 11.97 -28.92
N GLN A 405 -22.98 11.85 -29.63
CA GLN A 405 -21.66 12.35 -29.21
C GLN A 405 -21.59 13.87 -29.39
N PRO A 406 -20.72 14.58 -28.63
CA PRO A 406 -20.18 15.84 -29.09
C PRO A 406 -18.67 15.77 -29.35
N LYS A 407 -18.30 16.13 -30.58
CA LYS A 407 -16.99 16.66 -30.98
C LYS A 407 -16.84 18.10 -30.49
N VAL A 408 -15.63 18.52 -30.13
CA VAL A 408 -15.24 19.95 -30.18
C VAL A 408 -13.87 20.07 -30.81
N GLU A 409 -13.81 20.97 -31.80
CA GLU A 409 -12.76 21.18 -32.81
C GLU A 409 -11.48 21.84 -32.30
N VAL A 410 -10.40 21.53 -33.02
CA VAL A 410 -9.08 22.17 -32.98
C VAL A 410 -9.05 23.29 -34.03
N ALA A 411 -8.65 24.51 -33.64
CA ALA A 411 -8.38 25.60 -34.57
C ALA A 411 -6.89 25.97 -34.57
N PHE A 412 -6.25 25.79 -35.73
CA PHE A 412 -4.94 26.33 -36.07
C PHE A 412 -5.09 27.69 -36.75
N LEU A 413 -4.29 28.69 -36.37
CA LEU A 413 -3.90 29.80 -37.24
C LEU A 413 -2.44 30.21 -36.98
N SER A 414 -1.72 30.46 -38.08
CA SER A 414 -0.29 30.76 -38.17
C SER A 414 -0.05 32.22 -38.60
N SER A 415 1.14 32.72 -38.22
CA SER A 415 1.87 33.94 -38.67
C SER A 415 1.32 35.28 -38.18
N GLY A 416 2.10 36.28 -37.74
CA GLY A 416 3.55 36.49 -37.60
C GLY A 416 3.80 37.98 -37.29
N SER A 417 4.83 38.30 -36.50
CA SER A 417 5.65 39.55 -36.51
C SER A 417 6.21 39.88 -35.12
N ARG A 418 7.50 40.23 -35.10
CA ARG A 418 8.24 40.84 -33.99
C ARG A 418 7.90 42.33 -33.89
N PRO A 419 8.06 42.97 -32.71
CA PRO A 419 9.35 43.63 -32.42
C PRO A 419 9.86 43.38 -30.99
N ALA A 420 11.14 43.72 -30.82
CA ALA A 420 11.93 43.60 -29.61
C ALA A 420 11.68 44.75 -28.61
N SER A 421 11.85 44.46 -27.32
CA SER A 421 12.39 45.41 -26.34
C SER A 421 13.08 44.64 -25.20
N SER A 422 14.34 45.02 -24.98
CA SER A 422 15.29 44.51 -23.99
C SER A 422 15.03 45.08 -22.58
N ILE A 423 15.75 44.55 -21.58
CA ILE A 423 16.14 45.08 -20.23
C ILE A 423 15.83 44.00 -19.17
N THR A 424 16.72 43.46 -18.34
CA THR A 424 18.18 43.52 -18.19
C THR A 424 18.58 42.30 -17.35
N THR A 425 19.49 41.50 -17.86
CA THR A 425 20.21 40.45 -17.12
C THR A 425 21.24 41.14 -16.20
N LEU A 426 21.16 40.90 -14.89
CA LEU A 426 22.30 41.12 -14.00
C LEU A 426 22.90 39.75 -13.67
N ASN A 427 24.04 39.50 -14.31
CA ASN A 427 24.93 38.41 -13.96
C ASN A 427 26.26 39.01 -13.47
N LEU A 428 26.96 38.19 -12.68
CA LEU A 428 28.38 38.22 -12.28
C LEU A 428 28.70 38.68 -10.85
N ASN A 429 29.13 37.71 -10.03
CA ASN A 429 30.56 37.44 -10.02
C ASN A 429 30.89 35.93 -9.92
N PRO A 430 31.96 35.46 -10.62
CA PRO A 430 32.36 34.06 -10.69
C PRO A 430 33.55 33.78 -9.76
N ALA A 431 33.47 32.72 -8.96
CA ALA A 431 34.64 32.10 -8.34
C ALA A 431 34.42 30.59 -8.20
N GLU A 432 35.35 29.84 -8.79
CA GLU A 432 35.62 28.40 -8.62
C GLU A 432 34.62 27.40 -9.21
N ASN A 433 34.77 27.19 -10.52
CA ASN A 433 34.43 25.96 -11.22
C ASN A 433 35.22 24.77 -10.62
N GLN A 434 34.61 24.01 -9.71
CA GLN A 434 34.78 22.56 -9.76
C GLN A 434 33.76 22.04 -10.77
N ILE A 435 34.25 21.59 -11.93
CA ILE A 435 33.46 20.77 -12.86
C ILE A 435 33.26 19.43 -12.15
N THR A 436 32.31 19.36 -11.23
CA THR A 436 31.71 18.09 -10.83
C THR A 436 30.98 17.58 -12.06
N ALA A 437 31.42 16.44 -12.60
CA ALA A 437 30.65 15.69 -13.58
C ALA A 437 29.18 15.64 -13.12
N PRO A 438 28.19 15.74 -14.03
CA PRO A 438 26.80 15.58 -13.64
C PRO A 438 26.67 14.28 -12.83
N PRO A 439 25.97 14.30 -11.68
CA PRO A 439 25.81 13.10 -10.88
C PRO A 439 25.28 11.98 -11.79
N PRO A 440 25.77 10.75 -11.64
CA PRO A 440 25.32 9.65 -12.48
C PRO A 440 23.80 9.56 -12.44
N PRO A 441 23.15 9.22 -13.57
CA PRO A 441 21.71 9.12 -13.62
C PRO A 441 21.22 8.16 -12.53
N PHE A 442 20.22 8.60 -11.76
CA PHE A 442 19.62 7.76 -10.72
C PHE A 442 18.98 6.55 -11.39
N ILE A 443 19.43 5.35 -11.03
CA ILE A 443 18.95 4.10 -11.63
C ILE A 443 17.67 3.66 -10.90
N PRO A 444 16.50 3.59 -11.56
CA PRO A 444 15.23 3.30 -10.90
C PRO A 444 15.01 1.81 -10.57
N TYR A 445 15.92 0.93 -10.99
CA TYR A 445 15.90 -0.49 -10.66
C TYR A 445 17.30 -1.09 -10.81
N MET A 446 17.57 -2.20 -10.13
CA MET A 446 18.77 -3.02 -10.32
C MET A 446 18.35 -4.43 -10.71
N LEU A 447 19.09 -5.03 -11.65
CA LEU A 447 18.89 -6.41 -12.09
C LEU A 447 20.04 -7.27 -11.59
N ASP A 448 19.71 -8.36 -10.93
CA ASP A 448 20.64 -9.45 -10.66
C ASP A 448 20.25 -10.67 -11.51
N THR A 449 21.13 -11.01 -12.45
CA THR A 449 21.00 -12.14 -13.38
C THR A 449 21.86 -13.34 -12.98
N SER A 450 22.56 -13.30 -11.83
CA SER A 450 23.48 -14.36 -11.40
C SER A 450 22.82 -15.73 -11.25
N SER A 451 21.52 -15.76 -11.01
CA SER A 451 20.72 -16.97 -10.82
C SER A 451 19.68 -17.21 -11.93
N THR A 452 19.84 -16.59 -13.11
CA THR A 452 18.95 -16.86 -14.26
C THR A 452 19.41 -18.11 -15.01
N GLU A 453 18.54 -19.11 -15.11
CA GLU A 453 18.69 -20.24 -16.03
C GLU A 453 17.46 -20.28 -16.94
N THR A 454 17.69 -20.33 -18.25
CA THR A 454 16.65 -20.48 -19.27
C THR A 454 16.97 -21.70 -20.12
N THR A 455 16.23 -22.79 -19.94
CA THR A 455 16.15 -23.85 -20.95
C THR A 455 15.15 -23.40 -22.01
N ALA A 456 15.64 -23.02 -23.20
CA ALA A 456 14.82 -22.45 -24.26
C ALA A 456 13.69 -23.42 -24.70
N VAL A 457 12.44 -22.97 -24.52
CA VAL A 457 11.23 -23.50 -25.17
C VAL A 457 10.65 -22.37 -26.02
N ALA A 458 10.08 -22.69 -27.18
CA ALA A 458 9.67 -21.71 -28.19
C ALA A 458 8.61 -20.69 -27.70
N SER A 459 7.87 -20.97 -26.63
CA SER A 459 6.78 -20.13 -26.09
C SER A 459 7.19 -19.17 -24.95
N ILE A 460 8.44 -19.18 -24.49
CA ILE A 460 8.91 -18.35 -23.37
C ILE A 460 9.64 -17.11 -23.90
N PRO A 461 9.27 -15.88 -23.46
CA PRO A 461 9.98 -14.69 -23.89
C PRO A 461 11.45 -14.70 -23.40
N PRO A 462 12.40 -14.15 -24.17
CA PRO A 462 13.82 -14.12 -23.81
C PRO A 462 14.12 -13.38 -22.49
N SER A 463 13.17 -12.57 -22.01
CA SER A 463 13.14 -12.05 -20.64
C SER A 463 11.70 -12.05 -20.13
N LEU A 464 11.49 -12.51 -18.89
CA LEU A 464 10.20 -12.40 -18.19
C LEU A 464 9.79 -10.95 -17.95
N PHE A 465 10.73 -10.01 -17.99
CA PHE A 465 10.48 -8.58 -17.86
C PHE A 465 11.10 -7.84 -19.06
N PRO A 466 10.29 -7.34 -20.00
CA PRO A 466 10.77 -6.54 -21.12
C PRO A 466 11.56 -5.30 -20.65
N GLU A 467 12.79 -5.15 -21.14
CA GLU A 467 13.70 -4.05 -20.77
C GLU A 467 13.09 -2.66 -21.07
N GLU A 468 12.34 -2.54 -22.16
CA GLU A 468 11.61 -1.32 -22.52
C GLU A 468 10.63 -0.90 -21.41
N ARG A 469 9.93 -1.86 -20.79
CA ARG A 469 8.96 -1.59 -19.73
C ARG A 469 9.65 -1.19 -18.44
N LEU A 470 10.72 -1.88 -18.05
CA LEU A 470 11.53 -1.49 -16.89
C LEU A 470 12.14 -0.11 -17.08
N SER A 471 12.64 0.20 -18.28
CA SER A 471 13.23 1.51 -18.61
C SER A 471 12.19 2.64 -18.68
N SER A 472 10.90 2.31 -18.86
CA SER A 472 9.80 3.28 -18.82
C SER A 472 9.41 3.70 -17.39
N LEU A 473 9.90 2.99 -16.36
CA LEU A 473 9.61 3.32 -14.97
C LEU A 473 10.25 4.65 -14.58
N SER A 474 9.41 5.63 -14.25
CA SER A 474 9.90 6.91 -13.74
C SER A 474 10.40 6.79 -12.31
N VAL A 475 11.28 7.70 -11.88
CA VAL A 475 11.70 7.87 -10.47
C VAL A 475 10.50 7.96 -9.51
N ARG A 476 9.33 8.45 -9.98
CA ARG A 476 8.11 8.52 -9.16
C ARG A 476 7.56 7.15 -8.76
N SER A 477 7.83 6.11 -9.55
CA SER A 477 7.40 4.73 -9.23
C SER A 477 8.05 4.22 -7.94
N LEU A 478 9.25 4.68 -7.60
CA LEU A 478 9.97 4.30 -6.37
C LEU A 478 9.21 4.70 -5.10
N ALA A 479 8.47 5.80 -5.15
CA ALA A 479 7.60 6.20 -4.06
C ALA A 479 6.48 5.16 -3.83
N MET A 480 5.95 4.56 -4.89
CA MET A 480 4.97 3.47 -4.80
C MET A 480 5.59 2.18 -4.27
N HIS A 481 6.82 1.85 -4.67
CA HIS A 481 7.56 0.69 -4.15
C HIS A 481 7.82 0.83 -2.65
N LEU A 482 8.31 1.98 -2.20
CA LEU A 482 8.49 2.26 -0.77
C LEU A 482 7.14 2.26 -0.04
N TYR A 483 6.11 2.89 -0.61
CA TYR A 483 4.76 2.92 -0.02
C TYR A 483 4.23 1.50 0.22
N ARG A 484 4.30 0.63 -0.78
CA ARG A 484 3.93 -0.78 -0.65
C ARG A 484 4.75 -1.51 0.42
N ALA A 485 6.07 -1.31 0.43
CA ALA A 485 6.96 -2.00 1.36
C ALA A 485 6.68 -1.65 2.82
N TYR A 486 6.60 -0.35 3.17
CA TYR A 486 6.36 0.03 4.56
C TYR A 486 4.92 -0.28 5.00
N GLN A 487 3.93 -0.18 4.10
CA GLN A 487 2.56 -0.57 4.41
C GLN A 487 2.46 -2.06 4.72
N SER A 488 3.26 -2.92 4.08
CA SER A 488 3.36 -4.33 4.46
C SER A 488 3.90 -4.53 5.88
N VAL A 489 4.81 -3.67 6.35
CA VAL A 489 5.27 -3.70 7.75
C VAL A 489 4.15 -3.27 8.69
N LEU A 490 3.43 -2.19 8.36
CA LEU A 490 2.29 -1.71 9.15
C LEU A 490 1.14 -2.73 9.20
N ALA A 491 0.92 -3.49 8.14
CA ALA A 491 -0.06 -4.57 8.12
C ALA A 491 0.27 -5.70 9.12
N CYS A 492 1.54 -5.82 9.54
CA CYS A 492 1.99 -6.78 10.55
C CYS A 492 1.89 -6.23 11.99
N ARG A 493 1.28 -5.06 12.21
CA ARG A 493 1.29 -4.34 13.50
C ARG A 493 0.95 -5.21 14.71
N GLU A 494 -0.10 -6.03 14.63
CA GLU A 494 -0.46 -6.89 15.76
C GLU A 494 0.50 -8.06 15.96
N ALA A 495 1.10 -8.60 14.89
CA ALA A 495 2.14 -9.62 15.01
C ALA A 495 3.42 -9.04 15.65
N LEU A 496 3.79 -7.80 15.31
CA LEU A 496 4.89 -7.07 15.95
C LEU A 496 4.63 -6.84 17.44
N TRP A 497 3.38 -6.50 17.80
CA TRP A 497 2.96 -6.33 19.18
C TRP A 497 3.01 -7.64 19.97
N GLU A 498 2.53 -8.74 19.38
CA GLU A 498 2.63 -10.09 19.97
C GLU A 498 4.09 -10.47 20.26
N GLU A 499 4.99 -10.21 19.31
CA GLU A 499 6.43 -10.46 19.45
C GLU A 499 7.06 -9.59 20.54
N LEU A 500 6.73 -8.29 20.59
CA LEU A 500 7.21 -7.39 21.64
C LEU A 500 6.77 -7.85 23.03
N ASN A 501 5.50 -8.26 23.15
CA ASN A 501 4.96 -8.79 24.40
C ASN A 501 5.64 -10.10 24.82
N ASP A 502 5.97 -10.97 23.87
CA ASP A 502 6.73 -12.18 24.17
C ASP A 502 8.12 -11.83 24.71
N ARG A 503 8.84 -10.91 24.07
CA ARG A 503 10.16 -10.46 24.55
C ARG A 503 10.10 -9.79 25.91
N LEU A 504 9.08 -8.99 26.17
CA LEU A 504 8.86 -8.39 27.49
C LEU A 504 8.64 -9.42 28.60
N ARG A 505 8.01 -10.55 28.30
CA ARG A 505 7.78 -11.62 29.29
C ARG A 505 8.98 -12.54 29.44
N ASN A 506 9.59 -12.93 28.32
CA ASN A 506 10.47 -14.08 28.26
C ASN A 506 11.94 -13.73 27.92
N ARG A 507 12.19 -12.59 27.26
CA ARG A 507 13.49 -12.26 26.61
C ARG A 507 13.84 -10.78 26.74
N LYS A 508 13.68 -10.21 27.95
CA LYS A 508 13.88 -8.77 28.20
C LYS A 508 15.27 -8.25 27.83
N ASP A 509 16.29 -9.09 27.96
CA ASP A 509 17.67 -8.72 27.62
C ASP A 509 17.84 -8.34 26.15
N GLU A 510 17.01 -8.87 25.24
CA GLU A 510 17.02 -8.52 23.81
C GLU A 510 16.51 -7.09 23.54
N LEU A 511 15.81 -6.47 24.49
CA LEU A 511 15.23 -5.13 24.35
C LEU A 511 16.20 -4.02 24.80
N LYS A 512 17.18 -4.36 25.64
CA LYS A 512 18.18 -3.41 26.18
C LYS A 512 18.97 -2.66 25.10
N PRO A 513 19.48 -3.30 24.03
CA PRO A 513 20.24 -2.59 22.98
C PRO A 513 19.43 -1.51 22.26
N PHE A 514 18.10 -1.60 22.31
CA PHE A 514 17.21 -0.65 21.66
C PHE A 514 16.76 0.49 22.58
N GLY A 515 17.28 0.56 23.81
CA GLY A 515 16.86 1.55 24.82
C GLY A 515 15.41 1.34 25.28
N TRP A 516 14.88 0.13 25.11
CA TRP A 516 13.58 -0.25 25.66
C TRP A 516 13.81 -0.79 27.07
N GLU A 517 14.11 0.13 27.99
CA GLU A 517 14.30 -0.17 29.41
C GLU A 517 12.96 -0.12 30.16
N ASP A 518 12.83 -1.01 31.15
CA ASP A 518 11.74 -1.01 32.12
C ASP A 518 11.91 0.22 33.04
N GLU A 519 11.00 1.20 32.97
CA GLU A 519 10.65 1.89 34.22
C GLU A 519 9.72 0.90 34.93
N GLU A 520 10.00 0.60 36.20
CA GLU A 520 9.28 -0.41 36.98
C GLU A 520 7.75 -0.29 36.78
N ASP A 521 7.12 -1.41 36.41
CA ASP A 521 5.67 -1.60 36.33
C ASP A 521 4.89 -0.71 35.34
N TRP A 522 5.33 -0.60 34.08
CA TRP A 522 4.42 -0.12 33.02
C TRP A 522 3.19 -1.04 32.91
N GLU A 523 1.99 -0.49 33.14
CA GLU A 523 0.75 -1.20 32.85
C GLU A 523 0.69 -1.58 31.35
N GLU A 524 0.04 -2.70 31.00
CA GLU A 524 -0.07 -3.19 29.61
C GLU A 524 -0.51 -2.08 28.63
N LEU A 525 -1.40 -1.20 29.09
CA LEU A 525 -1.89 -0.05 28.33
C LEU A 525 -0.80 0.99 28.01
N GLN A 526 0.11 1.26 28.94
CA GLN A 526 1.21 2.21 28.75
C GLN A 526 2.26 1.65 27.78
N THR A 527 2.56 0.35 27.89
CA THR A 527 3.42 -0.37 26.95
C THR A 527 2.84 -0.35 25.55
N ARG A 528 1.53 -0.61 25.41
CA ARG A 528 0.85 -0.52 24.10
C ARG A 528 0.94 0.88 23.52
N ARG A 529 0.71 1.91 24.33
CA ARG A 529 0.83 3.30 23.88
C ARG A 529 2.25 3.64 23.39
N LYS A 530 3.29 3.16 24.09
CA LYS A 530 4.69 3.34 23.66
C LYS A 530 4.96 2.64 22.33
N PHE A 531 4.39 1.45 22.12
CA PHE A 531 4.47 0.74 20.84
C PHE A 531 3.76 1.48 19.70
N GLU A 532 2.55 2.01 19.93
CA GLU A 532 1.84 2.82 18.91
C GLU A 532 2.66 4.05 18.49
N ILE A 533 3.29 4.73 19.45
CA ILE A 533 4.16 5.89 19.15
C ILE A 533 5.35 5.47 18.27
N LEU A 534 5.91 4.26 18.45
CA LEU A 534 6.96 3.75 17.56
C LEU A 534 6.43 3.53 16.14
N ILE A 535 5.24 2.93 16.00
CA ILE A 535 4.61 2.67 14.72
C ILE A 535 4.25 3.97 14.00
N GLU A 536 3.62 4.91 14.68
CA GLU A 536 3.26 6.24 14.14
C GLU A 536 4.51 7.00 13.69
N ARG A 537 5.60 6.93 14.46
CA ARG A 537 6.87 7.56 14.10
C ARG A 537 7.50 6.91 12.88
N TYR A 538 7.46 5.58 12.78
CA TYR A 538 7.92 4.85 11.59
C TYR A 538 7.11 5.24 10.36
N GLU A 539 5.78 5.26 10.46
CA GLU A 539 4.89 5.67 9.39
C GLU A 539 5.19 7.12 8.94
N SER A 540 5.30 8.05 9.88
CA SER A 540 5.60 9.46 9.58
C SER A 540 6.94 9.63 8.87
N ASP A 541 7.99 8.95 9.34
CA ASP A 541 9.32 9.00 8.73
C ASP A 541 9.29 8.44 7.30
N MET A 542 8.57 7.33 7.05
CA MET A 542 8.41 6.74 5.71
C MET A 542 7.61 7.66 4.77
N GLN A 543 6.53 8.27 5.26
CA GLN A 543 5.73 9.24 4.50
C GLN A 543 6.57 10.46 4.09
N ALA A 544 7.43 10.95 4.99
CA ALA A 544 8.36 12.03 4.67
C ALA A 544 9.31 11.66 3.52
N ARG A 545 9.71 10.38 3.40
CA ARG A 545 10.55 9.89 2.30
C ARG A 545 9.78 9.63 1.00
N VAL A 546 8.54 9.15 1.07
CA VAL A 546 7.66 8.90 -0.10
C VAL A 546 7.26 10.21 -0.80
N SER A 547 7.31 11.33 -0.07
CA SER A 547 6.82 12.65 -0.47
C SER A 547 6.92 12.98 -1.97
N LEU A 548 5.75 13.20 -2.58
CA LEU A 548 5.59 13.37 -4.03
C LEU A 548 5.49 14.84 -4.48
N TRP A 549 5.52 15.82 -3.57
CA TRP A 549 5.22 17.22 -3.93
C TRP A 549 6.12 17.73 -5.07
N CYS A 550 7.42 17.41 -5.05
CA CYS A 550 8.35 17.86 -6.09
C CYS A 550 8.03 17.19 -7.42
N SER A 551 7.68 15.91 -7.36
CA SER A 551 7.32 15.10 -8.52
C SER A 551 6.02 15.56 -9.17
N LEU A 552 5.04 16.01 -8.38
CA LEU A 552 3.77 16.59 -8.83
C LEU A 552 3.95 17.99 -9.43
N ASN A 553 4.78 18.84 -8.81
CA ASN A 553 5.12 20.14 -9.36
C ASN A 553 5.75 20.04 -10.76
N ASN A 554 6.62 19.04 -10.97
CA ASN A 554 7.25 18.78 -12.27
C ASN A 554 6.27 18.39 -13.39
N ILE A 555 5.01 18.04 -13.08
CA ILE A 555 3.96 17.75 -14.07
C ILE A 555 2.85 18.83 -14.08
N GLY A 556 3.13 20.01 -13.52
CA GLY A 556 2.26 21.18 -13.60
C GLY A 556 1.25 21.33 -12.46
N TRP A 557 1.36 20.54 -11.38
CA TRP A 557 0.55 20.78 -10.19
C TRP A 557 1.13 21.96 -9.40
N PRO A 558 0.30 22.85 -8.84
CA PRO A 558 0.80 23.91 -7.98
C PRO A 558 1.44 23.33 -6.72
N PHE A 559 2.33 24.10 -6.10
CA PHE A 559 2.84 23.77 -4.77
C PHE A 559 1.67 23.56 -3.80
N PRO A 560 1.73 22.53 -2.93
CA PRO A 560 0.76 22.39 -1.85
C PRO A 560 0.69 23.71 -1.07
N PRO A 561 -0.51 24.25 -0.82
CA PRO A 561 -0.63 25.47 -0.03
C PRO A 561 -0.05 25.23 1.36
N ARG A 562 0.78 26.15 1.83
CA ARG A 562 1.37 26.12 3.17
C ARG A 562 0.79 27.24 3.99
N GLU A 563 0.35 26.92 5.20
CA GLU A 563 -0.07 27.94 6.16
C GLU A 563 1.10 28.87 6.49
N PRO A 564 0.84 30.17 6.66
CA PRO A 564 1.88 31.10 7.07
C PRO A 564 2.34 30.75 8.48
N LEU A 565 3.66 30.77 8.70
CA LEU A 565 4.25 30.38 9.97
C LEU A 565 4.48 31.57 10.90
N SER A 566 4.40 31.33 12.21
CA SER A 566 4.92 32.27 13.20
C SER A 566 6.44 32.43 13.05
N LYS A 567 6.99 33.52 13.60
CA LYS A 567 8.44 33.76 13.57
C LYS A 567 9.24 32.60 14.19
N ALA A 568 8.73 31.99 15.26
CA ALA A 568 9.39 30.88 15.94
C ALA A 568 9.38 29.61 15.08
N GLU A 569 8.25 29.31 14.45
CA GLU A 569 8.13 28.15 13.53
C GLU A 569 8.99 28.33 12.28
N LEU A 570 9.08 29.54 11.73
CA LEU A 570 9.93 29.82 10.58
C LEU A 570 11.42 29.65 10.89
N ILE A 571 11.87 30.11 12.07
CA ILE A 571 13.26 29.88 12.54
C ILE A 571 13.54 28.39 12.70
N GLU A 572 12.59 27.64 13.25
CA GLU A 572 12.75 26.21 13.46
C GLU A 572 12.77 25.44 12.13
N GLU A 573 11.93 25.81 11.18
CA GLU A 573 11.95 25.24 9.83
C GLU A 573 13.26 25.56 9.11
N GLU A 574 13.77 26.79 9.21
CA GLU A 574 15.06 27.15 8.61
C GLU A 574 16.22 26.36 9.22
N ARG A 575 16.24 26.19 10.54
CA ARG A 575 17.22 25.36 11.25
C ARG A 575 17.19 23.91 10.75
N MET A 576 16.00 23.33 10.64
CA MET A 576 15.80 21.96 10.18
C MET A 576 16.21 21.82 8.70
N ARG A 577 15.88 22.82 7.87
CA ARG A 577 16.28 22.91 6.46
C ARG A 577 17.81 22.93 6.31
N GLU A 578 18.52 23.74 7.09
CA GLU A 578 19.98 23.80 7.10
C GLU A 578 20.60 22.47 7.55
N ALA A 579 20.10 21.88 8.64
CA ALA A 579 20.57 20.59 9.13
C ALA A 579 20.38 19.46 8.10
N MET A 580 19.25 19.44 7.40
CA MET A 580 18.99 18.47 6.33
C MET A 580 19.92 18.66 5.13
N LEU A 581 20.18 19.90 4.71
CA LEU A 581 21.12 20.19 3.62
C LEU A 581 22.54 19.76 3.99
N GLU A 582 22.96 20.00 5.23
CA GLU A 582 24.29 19.63 5.70
C GLU A 582 24.47 18.11 5.83
N ALA A 583 23.46 17.42 6.37
CA ALA A 583 23.46 15.96 6.45
C ALA A 583 23.50 15.32 5.05
N ARG A 584 22.79 15.88 4.07
CA ARG A 584 22.78 15.38 2.68
C ARG A 584 24.15 15.45 2.01
N LYS A 585 24.99 16.45 2.34
CA LYS A 585 26.36 16.55 1.77
C LYS A 585 27.26 15.40 2.20
N HIS A 586 27.00 14.83 3.38
CA HIS A 586 27.79 13.77 3.99
C HIS A 586 27.14 12.39 3.87
N ALA A 587 26.03 12.28 3.13
CA ALA A 587 25.32 11.02 2.93
C ALA A 587 26.18 10.05 2.09
N PRO A 588 26.42 8.81 2.55
CA PRO A 588 27.18 7.85 1.77
C PRO A 588 26.36 7.38 0.56
N ALA A 589 27.05 7.06 -0.54
CA ALA A 589 26.38 6.69 -1.79
C ALA A 589 25.57 5.39 -1.67
N GLU A 590 26.00 4.47 -0.83
CA GLU A 590 25.33 3.19 -0.55
C GLU A 590 23.94 3.38 0.07
N ASP A 591 23.78 4.34 0.98
CA ASP A 591 22.52 4.67 1.63
C ASP A 591 21.44 5.18 0.64
N LEU A 592 21.87 5.66 -0.53
CA LEU A 592 20.98 6.15 -1.57
C LEU A 592 20.46 5.02 -2.47
N GLN A 593 21.09 3.85 -2.44
CA GLN A 593 20.77 2.70 -3.29
C GLN A 593 20.21 1.50 -2.52
N ILE A 594 19.95 1.64 -1.21
CA ILE A 594 19.32 0.59 -0.40
C ILE A 594 17.99 0.16 -1.06
N PRO A 595 17.79 -1.13 -1.38
CA PRO A 595 16.55 -1.61 -1.95
C PRO A 595 15.43 -1.53 -0.91
N CYS A 596 14.28 -0.99 -1.31
CA CYS A 596 13.06 -0.98 -0.50
C CYS A 596 12.10 -2.12 -0.87
N ARG A 597 12.25 -2.70 -2.08
CA ARG A 597 11.46 -3.82 -2.55
C ARG A 597 12.26 -4.62 -3.57
N THR A 598 12.11 -5.94 -3.53
CA THR A 598 12.75 -6.87 -4.46
C THR A 598 11.71 -7.86 -4.94
N ILE A 599 11.67 -8.14 -6.25
CA ILE A 599 10.68 -9.04 -6.87
C ILE A 599 11.37 -10.06 -7.79
N ARG A 600 10.78 -11.25 -7.92
CA ARG A 600 11.22 -12.28 -8.87
C ARG A 600 10.05 -13.09 -9.40
N ALA A 601 10.08 -13.40 -10.70
CA ALA A 601 9.15 -14.31 -11.34
C ALA A 601 9.81 -15.65 -11.68
N LEU A 602 9.04 -16.74 -11.58
CA LEU A 602 9.42 -18.11 -11.96
C LEU A 602 8.31 -18.71 -12.83
N ILE A 603 8.69 -19.48 -13.85
CA ILE A 603 7.76 -20.29 -14.65
C ILE A 603 8.26 -21.72 -14.71
N GLY A 604 7.38 -22.70 -14.60
CA GLY A 604 7.70 -24.11 -14.74
C GLY A 604 6.53 -24.90 -15.33
N TYR A 605 6.83 -26.05 -15.93
CA TYR A 605 5.86 -26.91 -16.61
C TYR A 605 5.83 -28.31 -15.98
N LYS A 606 4.67 -28.94 -15.97
CA LYS A 606 4.51 -30.37 -15.67
C LYS A 606 4.87 -31.22 -16.88
N LEU A 607 5.48 -32.38 -16.64
CA LEU A 607 5.78 -33.39 -17.66
C LEU A 607 4.55 -34.16 -18.14
#